data_AF-C7MSR8-F1
#
_entry.id   AF-C7MSR8-F1
#
_cell.length_a   1.000
_cell.length_b   1.000
_cell.length_c   1.000
_cell.angle_alpha   90.00
_cell.angle_beta   90.00
_cell.angle_gamma   90.00
#
_symmetry.space_group_name_H-M   'P 1'
#
loop_
_entity.id
_entity.type
_entity.pdbx_description
1 polymer ?
#
loop_
_entity_poly.entity_id
_entity_poly.type
_entity_poly.pdbx_seq_one_letter_code
_entity_poly.pdbx_strand_id
1 'polypeptide(L)'
;MQAHARDWRLDQRCANTASGVVGEFVAHSIATAGTADSGSSHVGEPARSGLIAVRLLLMARSLVIQVWDNHESAPTSLSESPFQADIEDWGYDLPRPGRRVVWCVITRQNRGIDDTVRLSPVLPRRERKRYPEPRVLINPLRDIRLLQRVLDGLRSLDRSAEKETNTDHLRRAG
;
A
#
# COMPACT_ATOMS: atom_id res chain seq x y z
N MET A 1 -13.36 7.19 -12.02
CA MET A 1 -13.31 5.74 -11.72
C MET A 1 -13.99 4.85 -12.78
N GLN A 2 -15.13 5.28 -13.35
CA GLN A 2 -15.88 4.49 -14.34
C GLN A 2 -15.09 4.08 -15.60
N ALA A 3 -14.16 4.91 -16.09
CA ALA A 3 -13.31 4.58 -17.23
C ALA A 3 -12.37 3.39 -16.93
N HIS A 4 -11.64 3.44 -15.82
CA HIS A 4 -10.74 2.36 -15.41
C HIS A 4 -11.47 1.06 -15.05
N ALA A 5 -12.68 1.15 -14.49
CA ALA A 5 -13.49 -0.03 -14.20
C ALA A 5 -13.89 -0.80 -15.48
N ARG A 6 -14.16 -0.08 -16.59
CA ARG A 6 -14.45 -0.69 -17.90
C ARG A 6 -13.22 -1.35 -18.50
N ASP A 7 -12.06 -0.68 -18.46
CA ASP A 7 -10.81 -1.23 -18.99
C ASP A 7 -10.37 -2.50 -18.25
N TRP A 8 -10.64 -2.56 -16.94
CA TRP A 8 -10.28 -3.69 -16.09
C TRP A 8 -11.38 -4.75 -15.97
N ARG A 9 -12.52 -4.53 -16.63
CA ARG A 9 -13.70 -5.40 -16.60
C ARG A 9 -14.07 -5.79 -15.17
N LEU A 10 -14.06 -4.80 -14.28
CA LEU A 10 -14.56 -4.98 -12.93
C LEU A 10 -16.08 -5.17 -13.01
N ASP A 11 -16.61 -6.10 -12.22
CA ASP A 11 -18.05 -6.19 -12.07
C ASP A 11 -18.60 -4.91 -11.42
N GLN A 12 -19.89 -4.64 -11.62
CA GLN A 12 -20.51 -3.40 -11.16
C GLN A 12 -20.44 -3.25 -9.64
N ARG A 13 -20.50 -4.35 -8.89
CA ARG A 13 -20.42 -4.32 -7.44
C ARG A 13 -19.01 -3.89 -7.01
N CYS A 14 -17.98 -4.56 -7.50
CA CYS A 14 -16.58 -4.22 -7.24
C CYS A 14 -16.26 -2.76 -7.62
N ALA A 15 -16.75 -2.29 -8.77
CA ALA A 15 -16.57 -0.90 -9.21
C ALA A 15 -17.26 0.11 -8.27
N ASN A 16 -18.48 -0.19 -7.81
CA ASN A 16 -19.22 0.66 -6.88
C ASN A 16 -18.55 0.69 -5.50
N THR A 17 -18.17 -0.48 -4.97
CA THR A 17 -17.45 -0.61 -3.70
C THR A 17 -16.13 0.17 -3.76
N ALA A 18 -15.35 0.01 -4.84
CA ALA A 18 -14.12 0.77 -5.03
C ALA A 18 -14.35 2.28 -5.05
N SER A 19 -15.41 2.73 -5.73
CA SER A 19 -15.78 4.15 -5.79
C SER A 19 -16.15 4.70 -4.43
N GLY A 20 -16.92 3.95 -3.66
CA GLY A 20 -17.32 4.30 -2.31
C GLY A 20 -16.13 4.39 -1.36
N VAL A 21 -15.28 3.37 -1.34
CA VAL A 21 -14.12 3.31 -0.44
C VAL A 21 -13.10 4.42 -0.75
N VAL A 22 -12.82 4.69 -2.03
CA VAL A 22 -11.97 5.85 -2.38
C VAL A 22 -12.60 7.16 -1.90
N GLY A 23 -13.91 7.33 -2.08
CA GLY A 23 -14.62 8.51 -1.61
C GLY A 23 -14.48 8.70 -0.10
N GLU A 24 -14.63 7.63 0.67
CA GLU A 24 -14.48 7.62 2.13
C GLU A 24 -13.04 7.95 2.56
N PHE A 25 -12.04 7.34 1.94
CA PHE A 25 -10.63 7.56 2.29
C PHE A 25 -10.19 8.99 1.96
N VAL A 26 -10.63 9.51 0.81
CA VAL A 26 -10.34 10.88 0.39
C VAL A 26 -11.05 11.88 1.31
N ALA A 27 -12.34 11.66 1.61
CA ALA A 27 -13.07 12.50 2.55
C ALA A 27 -12.41 12.53 3.93
N HIS A 28 -11.96 11.37 4.42
CA HIS A 28 -11.22 11.26 5.67
C HIS A 28 -9.89 12.04 5.63
N SER A 29 -9.13 11.91 4.53
CA SER A 29 -7.87 12.62 4.31
C SER A 29 -8.07 14.15 4.31
N ILE A 30 -9.18 14.62 3.73
CA ILE A 30 -9.56 16.05 3.71
C ILE A 30 -9.98 16.53 5.10
N ALA A 31 -10.85 15.78 5.79
CA ALA A 31 -11.32 16.14 7.12
C ALA A 31 -10.17 16.27 8.13
N THR A 32 -9.20 15.36 8.05
CA THR A 32 -8.00 15.39 8.87
C THR A 32 -7.05 16.54 8.50
N ALA A 33 -7.02 16.98 7.23
CA ALA A 33 -6.25 18.14 6.79
C ALA A 33 -6.79 19.44 7.37
N GLY A 34 -8.12 19.62 7.38
CA GLY A 34 -8.76 20.81 7.95
C GLY A 34 -8.55 20.98 9.47
N THR A 35 -8.22 19.91 10.20
CA THR A 35 -7.94 19.96 11.63
C THR A 35 -6.48 20.25 12.00
N ALA A 36 -5.53 20.03 11.09
CA ALA A 36 -4.10 20.24 11.34
C ALA A 36 -3.67 21.73 11.26
N ASP A 37 -4.45 22.56 10.56
CA ASP A 37 -4.15 23.98 10.34
C ASP A 37 -4.39 24.89 11.56
N SER A 38 -4.81 24.34 12.71
CA SER A 38 -5.05 25.15 13.92
C SER A 38 -3.82 25.33 14.83
N GLY A 39 -2.65 24.77 14.49
CA GLY A 39 -1.55 24.67 15.48
C GLY A 39 -0.09 24.81 15.02
N SER A 40 0.23 24.86 13.73
CA SER A 40 1.65 24.93 13.31
C SER A 40 2.02 26.27 12.69
N SER A 41 2.15 27.26 13.57
CA SER A 41 2.94 28.48 13.31
C SER A 41 4.42 28.09 13.22
N HIS A 42 4.87 27.56 12.07
CA HIS A 42 6.28 27.50 11.71
C HIS A 42 6.50 28.42 10.51
N VAL A 43 6.95 29.63 10.82
CA VAL A 43 7.41 30.64 9.87
C VAL A 43 8.55 30.03 9.05
N GLY A 44 8.29 29.67 7.80
CA GLY A 44 9.35 29.44 6.81
C GLY A 44 9.22 28.26 5.86
N GLU A 45 8.37 27.26 6.12
CA GLU A 45 8.12 26.20 5.12
C GLU A 45 6.84 26.52 4.33
N PRO A 46 6.87 26.46 2.98
CA PRO A 46 5.65 26.57 2.19
C PRO A 46 4.70 25.46 2.64
N ALA A 47 3.48 25.85 3.03
CA ALA A 47 2.41 24.93 3.40
C ALA A 47 2.44 23.73 2.46
N ARG A 48 2.78 22.55 2.98
CA ARG A 48 2.91 21.33 2.17
C ARG A 48 1.58 21.12 1.49
N SER A 49 1.48 21.49 0.21
CA SER A 49 0.28 21.36 -0.59
C SER A 49 -0.28 19.95 -0.37
N GLY A 50 -1.49 19.88 0.21
CA GLY A 50 -2.14 18.64 0.67
C GLY A 50 -2.47 17.74 -0.51
N LEU A 51 -1.46 17.06 -1.03
CA LEU A 51 -1.57 16.19 -2.19
C LEU A 51 -2.13 14.85 -1.73
N ILE A 52 -3.34 14.55 -2.20
CA ILE A 52 -3.95 13.24 -2.03
C ILE A 52 -3.75 12.46 -3.34
N ALA A 53 -3.07 11.32 -3.27
CA ALA A 53 -2.87 10.46 -4.44
C ALA A 53 -3.60 9.13 -4.25
N VAL A 54 -4.37 8.74 -5.26
CA VAL A 54 -5.08 7.45 -5.28
C VAL A 54 -4.40 6.52 -6.26
N ARG A 55 -4.08 5.31 -5.80
CA ARG A 55 -3.53 4.24 -6.63
C ARG A 55 -4.43 3.02 -6.55
N LEU A 56 -4.76 2.48 -7.72
CA LEU A 56 -5.51 1.25 -7.86
C LEU A 56 -4.56 0.17 -8.41
N LEU A 57 -4.51 -1.00 -7.77
CA LEU A 57 -3.73 -2.14 -8.23
C LEU A 57 -4.66 -3.34 -8.45
N LEU A 58 -4.76 -3.77 -9.71
CA LEU A 58 -5.52 -4.96 -10.07
C LEU A 58 -4.67 -6.22 -9.88
N MET A 59 -5.15 -7.13 -9.03
CA MET A 59 -4.59 -8.47 -8.87
C MET A 59 -5.54 -9.52 -9.47
N ALA A 60 -5.08 -10.77 -9.52
CA ALA A 60 -5.84 -11.87 -10.13
C ALA A 60 -7.25 -12.04 -9.53
N ARG A 61 -7.40 -11.87 -8.21
CA ARG A 61 -8.66 -12.09 -7.48
C ARG A 61 -9.09 -10.91 -6.61
N SER A 62 -8.33 -9.82 -6.63
CA SER A 62 -8.59 -8.68 -5.76
C SER A 62 -8.25 -7.37 -6.45
N LEU A 63 -8.86 -6.31 -5.94
CA LEU A 63 -8.50 -4.94 -6.26
C LEU A 63 -7.95 -4.31 -4.99
N VAL A 64 -6.71 -3.83 -5.05
CA VAL A 64 -6.11 -3.07 -3.95
C VAL A 64 -6.26 -1.59 -4.23
N ILE A 65 -6.78 -0.86 -3.25
CA ILE A 65 -6.93 0.59 -3.28
C ILE A 65 -5.94 1.15 -2.28
N GLN A 66 -5.17 2.14 -2.70
CA GLN A 66 -4.26 2.88 -1.84
C GLN A 66 -4.57 4.37 -1.96
N VAL A 67 -4.70 5.05 -0.84
CA VAL A 67 -4.84 6.50 -0.76
C VAL A 67 -3.67 7.02 0.05
N TRP A 68 -2.92 7.92 -0.57
CA TRP A 68 -1.73 8.54 -0.01
C TRP A 68 -2.07 9.97 0.35
N ASP A 69 -1.69 10.40 1.54
CA ASP A 69 -1.81 11.77 2.01
C ASP A 69 -0.57 12.15 2.85
N ASN A 70 -0.56 13.38 3.36
CA ASN A 70 0.57 13.91 4.13
C ASN A 70 0.37 13.82 5.66
N HIS A 71 -0.57 13.00 6.12
CA HIS A 71 -0.86 12.87 7.55
C HIS A 71 0.13 11.96 8.26
N GLU A 72 0.20 12.11 9.58
CA GLU A 72 1.05 11.30 10.45
C GLU A 72 0.26 10.46 11.46
N SER A 73 -1.06 10.67 11.54
CA SER A 73 -1.94 9.95 12.45
C SER A 73 -2.53 8.69 11.82
N ALA A 74 -2.84 7.69 12.64
CA ALA A 74 -3.65 6.56 12.21
C ALA A 74 -5.01 7.03 11.67
N PRO A 75 -5.55 6.44 10.59
CA PRO A 75 -6.90 6.74 10.14
C PRO A 75 -7.92 6.33 11.22
N THR A 76 -9.02 7.07 11.30
CA THR A 76 -10.17 6.63 12.10
C THR A 76 -10.71 5.32 11.49
N SER A 77 -11.09 4.38 12.34
CA SER A 77 -11.41 3.01 11.92
C SER A 77 -12.43 2.96 10.78
N LEU A 78 -12.16 2.15 9.76
CA LEU A 78 -13.09 1.83 8.68
C LEU A 78 -14.19 0.85 9.11
N SER A 79 -14.27 0.51 10.40
CA SER A 79 -15.26 -0.43 10.94
C SER A 79 -16.71 -0.02 10.69
N GLU A 80 -16.97 1.25 10.36
CA GLU A 80 -18.31 1.77 10.06
C GLU A 80 -18.57 1.97 8.56
N SER A 81 -17.63 1.55 7.70
CA SER A 81 -17.79 1.70 6.26
C SER A 81 -18.98 0.84 5.76
N PRO A 82 -19.90 1.40 4.95
CA PRO A 82 -20.99 0.62 4.34
C PRO A 82 -20.47 -0.44 3.36
N PHE A 83 -19.17 -0.41 3.03
CA PHE A 83 -18.50 -1.33 2.14
C PHE A 83 -17.75 -2.46 2.87
N GLN A 84 -17.81 -2.51 4.21
CA GLN A 84 -17.04 -3.45 5.03
C GLN A 84 -17.23 -4.92 4.63
N ALA A 85 -18.44 -5.31 4.21
CA ALA A 85 -18.73 -6.68 3.77
C ALA A 85 -17.93 -7.13 2.53
N ASP A 86 -17.42 -6.18 1.73
CA ASP A 86 -16.66 -6.43 0.51
C ASP A 86 -15.14 -6.23 0.71
N ILE A 87 -14.73 -5.74 1.88
CA ILE A 87 -13.33 -5.53 2.24
C ILE A 87 -12.80 -6.80 2.90
N GLU A 88 -11.82 -7.43 2.25
CA GLU A 88 -11.12 -8.62 2.78
C GLU A 88 -10.11 -8.23 3.87
N ASP A 89 -9.37 -7.16 3.61
CA ASP A 89 -8.31 -6.67 4.49
C ASP A 89 -8.12 -5.15 4.28
N TRP A 90 -7.64 -4.46 5.31
CA TRP A 90 -7.31 -3.05 5.25
C TRP A 90 -6.28 -2.68 6.30
N GLY A 91 -5.59 -1.58 6.05
CA GLY A 91 -4.63 -1.05 7.00
C GLY A 91 -4.07 0.29 6.58
N TYR A 92 -3.05 0.72 7.32
CA TYR A 92 -2.30 1.92 7.00
C TYR A 92 -0.82 1.73 7.31
N ASP A 93 0.01 2.57 6.70
CA ASP A 93 1.44 2.63 6.96
C ASP A 93 1.94 4.09 6.85
N LEU A 94 3.08 4.37 7.46
CA LEU A 94 3.78 5.65 7.48
C LEU A 94 5.18 5.48 6.89
N PRO A 95 5.29 5.28 5.56
CA PRO A 95 6.56 4.96 4.92
C PRO A 95 7.65 6.02 5.13
N ARG A 96 7.26 7.28 5.36
CA ARG A 96 8.15 8.40 5.74
C ARG A 96 7.36 9.40 6.59
N PRO A 97 8.03 10.22 7.41
CA PRO A 97 7.38 11.34 8.10
C PRO A 97 6.61 12.24 7.14
N GLY A 98 5.40 12.64 7.53
CA GLY A 98 4.47 13.40 6.70
C GLY A 98 4.02 12.70 5.42
N ARG A 99 4.06 11.35 5.35
CA ARG A 99 3.42 10.55 4.29
C ARG A 99 2.76 9.32 4.88
N ARG A 100 1.44 9.27 4.79
CA ARG A 100 0.63 8.11 5.16
C ARG A 100 0.03 7.48 3.92
N VAL A 101 -0.08 6.16 3.96
CA VAL A 101 -0.87 5.39 3.01
C VAL A 101 -1.95 4.62 3.77
N VAL A 102 -3.20 4.78 3.38
CA VAL A 102 -4.31 3.93 3.81
C VAL A 102 -4.67 3.03 2.65
N TRP A 103 -4.85 1.74 2.91
CA TRP A 103 -5.13 0.76 1.88
C TRP A 103 -6.24 -0.21 2.27
N CYS A 104 -6.91 -0.75 1.26
CA CYS A 104 -7.85 -1.85 1.43
C CYS A 104 -7.78 -2.82 0.25
N VAL A 105 -8.23 -4.04 0.51
CA VAL A 105 -8.33 -5.13 -0.45
C VAL A 105 -9.80 -5.47 -0.63
N ILE A 106 -10.28 -5.38 -1.87
CA ILE A 106 -11.64 -5.76 -2.24
C ILE A 106 -11.58 -7.08 -3.00
N THR A 107 -12.29 -8.10 -2.52
CA THR A 107 -12.39 -9.39 -3.21
C THR A 107 -13.20 -9.23 -4.49
N ARG A 108 -12.65 -9.71 -5.60
CA ARG A 108 -13.38 -9.80 -6.87
C ARG A 108 -14.10 -11.15 -6.90
N GLN A 109 -15.42 -11.13 -6.98
CA GLN A 109 -16.16 -12.33 -7.34
C GLN A 109 -15.87 -12.65 -8.80
N ASN A 110 -14.87 -13.50 -9.01
CA ASN A 110 -14.51 -13.95 -10.34
C ASN A 110 -15.69 -14.80 -10.86
N ARG A 111 -16.53 -14.24 -11.74
CA ARG A 111 -17.18 -15.10 -12.73
C ARG A 111 -16.03 -15.81 -13.42
N GLY A 112 -15.99 -17.14 -13.32
CA GLY A 112 -14.87 -17.97 -13.76
C GLY A 112 -14.27 -17.41 -15.05
N ILE A 113 -12.94 -17.35 -15.10
CA ILE A 113 -12.21 -16.94 -16.29
C ILE A 113 -12.74 -17.80 -17.43
N ASP A 114 -13.63 -17.22 -18.23
CA ASP A 114 -14.00 -17.79 -19.50
C ASP A 114 -12.76 -17.54 -20.35
N ASP A 115 -11.92 -18.59 -20.47
CA ASP A 115 -10.67 -18.61 -21.24
C ASP A 115 -10.88 -18.27 -22.73
N THR A 116 -12.11 -17.92 -23.11
CA THR A 116 -12.56 -17.57 -24.45
C THR A 116 -12.44 -16.09 -24.79
N VAL A 117 -12.15 -15.18 -23.82
CA VAL A 117 -11.99 -13.78 -24.20
C VAL A 117 -10.59 -13.51 -24.78
N ARG A 118 -10.52 -13.60 -26.11
CA ARG A 118 -9.42 -13.08 -26.92
C ARG A 118 -9.17 -11.60 -26.59
N LEU A 119 -8.12 -11.33 -25.82
CA LEU A 119 -7.53 -10.00 -25.74
C LEU A 119 -6.93 -9.67 -27.11
N SER A 120 -7.36 -8.57 -27.73
CA SER A 120 -6.78 -7.96 -28.94
C SER A 120 -5.24 -7.84 -28.86
N PRO A 121 -4.53 -7.80 -30.01
CA PRO A 121 -3.28 -8.52 -30.20
C PRO A 121 -2.17 -8.10 -29.24
N VAL A 122 -1.63 -9.16 -28.64
CA VAL A 122 -0.58 -9.22 -27.65
C VAL A 122 0.69 -8.54 -28.19
N LEU A 123 1.07 -7.41 -27.59
CA LEU A 123 2.48 -6.98 -27.61
C LEU A 123 3.34 -8.19 -27.23
N PRO A 124 4.45 -8.49 -27.94
CA PRO A 124 5.21 -9.72 -27.73
C PRO A 124 5.52 -9.90 -26.24
N ARG A 125 4.82 -10.86 -25.63
CA ARG A 125 4.99 -11.16 -24.22
C ARG A 125 6.35 -11.84 -24.10
N ARG A 126 7.25 -11.19 -23.36
CA ARG A 126 8.52 -11.78 -22.95
C ARG A 126 8.22 -13.14 -22.29
N GLU A 127 8.68 -14.22 -22.91
CA GLU A 127 8.51 -15.55 -22.33
C GLU A 127 9.17 -15.55 -20.95
N ARG A 128 8.37 -15.80 -19.91
CA ARG A 128 8.92 -16.10 -18.60
C ARG A 128 9.72 -17.39 -18.78
N LYS A 129 11.05 -17.31 -18.66
CA LYS A 129 11.87 -18.51 -18.47
C LYS A 129 11.21 -19.32 -17.36
N ARG A 130 10.72 -20.52 -17.70
CA ARG A 130 10.29 -21.50 -16.70
C ARG A 130 11.54 -21.84 -15.91
N TYR A 131 11.73 -21.15 -14.79
CA TYR A 131 12.65 -21.63 -13.77
C TYR A 131 12.12 -22.98 -13.31
N PRO A 132 12.98 -23.99 -13.12
CA PRO A 132 12.55 -25.25 -12.53
C PRO A 132 11.82 -24.93 -11.23
N GLU A 133 10.69 -25.60 -10.99
CA GLU A 133 9.96 -25.44 -9.73
C GLU A 133 10.97 -25.54 -8.57
N PRO A 134 10.91 -24.62 -7.59
CA PRO A 134 11.68 -24.77 -6.37
C PRO A 134 11.32 -26.15 -5.80
N ARG A 135 12.27 -27.08 -5.79
CA ARG A 135 12.07 -28.45 -5.29
C ARG A 135 11.74 -28.49 -3.79
N VAL A 136 11.74 -27.34 -3.12
CA VAL A 136 11.49 -27.18 -1.71
C VAL A 136 10.45 -26.07 -1.53
N LEU A 137 9.25 -26.47 -1.12
CA LEU A 137 8.31 -25.58 -0.46
C LEU A 137 9.01 -25.01 0.77
N ILE A 138 9.32 -23.72 0.76
CA ILE A 138 9.76 -23.03 1.97
C ILE A 138 8.57 -23.06 2.92
N ASN A 139 8.59 -23.98 3.88
CA ASN A 139 7.62 -24.03 4.95
C ASN A 139 8.11 -23.05 6.03
N PRO A 140 7.54 -21.84 6.14
CA PRO A 140 8.06 -20.79 7.02
C PRO A 140 8.08 -21.20 8.50
N LEU A 141 7.31 -22.22 8.89
CA LEU A 141 7.25 -22.76 10.26
C LEU A 141 8.39 -23.74 10.59
N ARG A 142 9.14 -24.28 9.60
CA ARG A 142 10.18 -25.29 9.85
C ARG A 142 11.59 -24.75 9.96
N ASP A 143 11.82 -23.47 9.68
CA ASP A 143 13.17 -22.92 9.69
C ASP A 143 13.30 -21.72 10.64
N ILE A 144 12.95 -21.97 11.91
CA ILE A 144 13.15 -21.04 13.03
C ILE A 144 14.60 -20.53 13.07
N ARG A 145 15.56 -21.37 12.66
CA ARG A 145 16.99 -21.02 12.60
C ARG A 145 17.29 -20.01 11.49
N LEU A 146 16.65 -20.15 10.32
CA LEU A 146 16.73 -19.14 9.27
C LEU A 146 16.09 -17.82 9.71
N LEU A 147 14.92 -17.86 10.34
CA LEU A 147 14.24 -16.65 10.86
C LEU A 147 15.08 -15.95 11.94
N GLN A 148 15.68 -16.70 12.86
CA GLN A 148 16.61 -16.17 13.86
C GLN A 148 17.83 -15.52 13.19
N ARG A 149 18.42 -16.16 12.17
CA ARG A 149 19.55 -15.59 11.44
C ARG A 149 19.20 -14.28 10.72
N VAL A 150 18.00 -14.20 10.14
CA VAL A 150 17.52 -12.95 9.51
C VAL A 150 17.33 -11.86 10.55
N LEU A 151 16.70 -12.18 11.68
CA LEU A 151 16.51 -11.25 12.80
C LEU A 151 17.85 -10.72 13.33
N ASP A 152 18.83 -11.60 13.52
CA ASP A 152 20.18 -11.24 13.98
C ASP A 152 20.92 -10.36 12.96
N GLY A 153 20.78 -10.67 11.66
CA GLY A 153 21.32 -9.85 10.57
C GLY A 153 20.74 -8.45 10.55
N LEU A 154 19.42 -8.30 10.66
CA LEU A 154 18.74 -7.00 10.70
C LEU A 154 19.19 -6.18 11.92
N ARG A 155 19.26 -6.80 13.10
CA ARG A 155 19.76 -6.15 14.33
C ARG A 155 21.22 -5.73 14.26
N SER A 156 22.03 -6.42 13.45
CA SER A 156 23.43 -6.06 13.23
C SER A 156 23.55 -4.84 12.32
N LEU A 157 22.70 -4.75 11.29
CA LEU A 157 22.68 -3.60 10.38
C LEU A 157 22.22 -2.34 11.10
N ASP A 158 21.19 -2.45 11.93
CA ASP A 158 20.66 -1.34 12.73
C ASP A 158 21.73 -0.76 13.68
N ARG A 159 22.42 -1.63 14.44
CA ARG A 159 23.55 -1.25 15.29
C ARG A 159 24.76 -0.68 14.52
N SER A 160 24.92 -1.05 13.26
CA SER A 160 26.01 -0.52 12.42
C SER A 160 25.67 0.89 11.92
N ALA A 161 24.40 1.14 11.57
CA ALA A 161 23.90 2.46 11.22
C ALA A 161 23.99 3.46 12.39
N GLU A 162 23.74 3.01 13.63
CA GLU A 162 23.93 3.83 14.85
C GLU A 162 25.41 4.14 15.15
N LYS A 163 26.34 3.24 14.78
CA LYS A 163 27.77 3.47 14.96
C LYS A 163 28.37 4.41 13.92
N GLU A 164 27.91 4.33 12.67
CA GLU A 164 28.34 5.24 11.61
C GLU A 164 27.93 6.68 11.91
N THR A 165 26.71 6.91 12.40
CA THR A 165 26.26 8.26 12.79
C THR A 165 27.06 8.83 13.97
N ASN A 166 27.38 8.02 14.98
CA ASN A 166 28.13 8.48 16.16
C ASN A 166 29.61 8.80 15.84
N THR A 167 30.23 8.06 14.91
CA THR A 167 31.62 8.34 14.47
C THR A 167 31.73 9.59 13.60
N ASP A 168 30.69 9.92 12.82
CA ASP A 168 30.62 11.17 12.05
C ASP A 168 30.45 12.41 12.95
N HIS A 169 29.76 12.28 14.09
CA HIS A 169 29.65 13.36 15.08
C HIS A 169 30.97 13.63 15.81
N LEU A 170 31.74 12.58 16.13
CA LEU A 170 33.06 12.71 16.76
C LEU A 170 34.13 13.30 15.82
N ARG A 171 34.02 13.10 14.50
CA ARG A 171 34.96 13.66 13.51
C ARG A 171 34.74 15.14 13.18
N ARG A 172 33.56 15.70 13.47
CA ARG A 172 33.26 17.14 13.24
C ARG A 172 33.54 18.03 14.46
N ALA A 173 33.90 17.44 15.60
CA ALA A 173 34.11 18.15 16.87
C ALA A 173 35.59 18.29 17.28
N GLY A 174 36.54 17.91 16.41
CA GLY A 174 37.98 18.15 16.56
C GLY A 174 38.53 18.89 15.35
#